data_AF-A0A9D4K2C4-F1
#
_entry.id   AF-A0A9D4K2C4-F1
#
_cell.length_a   1.000
_cell.length_b   1.000
_cell.length_c   1.000
_cell.angle_alpha   90.00
_cell.angle_beta   90.00
_cell.angle_gamma   90.00
#
_symmetry.space_group_name_H-M   'P 1'
#
loop_
_entity.id
_entity.type
_entity.pdbx_description
1 polymer ?
#
loop_
_entity_poly.entity_id
_entity_poly.type
_entity_poly.pdbx_seq_one_letter_code
_entity_poly.pdbx_strand_id
1 'polypeptide(L)'
;MDGWMDGWMDGWMDGWMDGWMDGWMDGWMDGWTDGRMDGRTDGWMDGWMDGWMDGWMDGWMDGWMDGWMDGWMDGWMDGWMDGWMDGWMDGWMDGRKDGRTDGWMSLL
;
A
#
# COMPACT_ATOMS: atom_id res chain seq x y z
N MET A 1 36.82 -51.61 -48.12
CA MET A 1 37.24 -51.03 -46.82
C MET A 1 36.39 -49.79 -46.54
N ASP A 2 35.12 -49.81 -46.97
CA ASP A 2 34.47 -48.57 -47.43
C ASP A 2 33.30 -48.20 -46.49
N GLY A 3 32.55 -49.18 -45.98
CA GLY A 3 31.44 -48.92 -45.06
C GLY A 3 31.82 -48.50 -43.64
N TRP A 4 33.11 -48.52 -43.26
CA TRP A 4 33.54 -48.06 -41.92
C TRP A 4 33.79 -46.55 -41.88
N MET A 5 34.23 -45.97 -43.02
CA MET A 5 34.34 -44.51 -43.16
C MET A 5 32.96 -43.87 -43.30
N ASP A 6 32.07 -44.50 -44.08
CA ASP A 6 30.71 -44.00 -44.30
C ASP A 6 29.90 -44.00 -43.00
N GLY A 7 29.88 -45.11 -42.25
CA GLY A 7 29.14 -45.18 -40.98
C GLY A 7 29.70 -44.28 -39.87
N TRP A 8 31.00 -43.94 -39.93
CA TRP A 8 31.60 -43.00 -38.98
C TRP A 8 31.29 -41.54 -39.33
N MET A 9 31.28 -41.18 -40.61
CA MET A 9 30.85 -39.86 -41.08
C MET A 9 29.37 -39.62 -40.83
N ASP A 10 28.52 -40.59 -41.13
CA ASP A 10 27.07 -40.49 -40.94
C ASP A 10 26.73 -40.37 -39.44
N GLY A 11 27.26 -41.25 -38.59
CA GLY A 11 27.00 -41.20 -37.15
C GLY A 11 27.54 -39.95 -36.45
N TRP A 12 28.65 -39.38 -36.97
CA TRP A 12 29.19 -38.12 -36.44
C TRP A 12 28.40 -36.90 -36.93
N MET A 13 27.98 -36.87 -38.20
CA MET A 13 27.13 -35.79 -38.71
C MET A 13 25.76 -35.79 -38.06
N ASP A 14 25.12 -36.96 -37.92
CA ASP A 14 23.80 -37.09 -37.28
C ASP A 14 23.87 -36.70 -35.80
N GLY A 15 24.81 -37.27 -35.03
CA GLY A 15 24.94 -36.96 -33.60
C GLY A 15 25.32 -35.51 -33.32
N TRP A 16 26.08 -34.88 -34.22
CA TRP A 16 26.44 -33.47 -34.08
C TRP A 16 25.32 -32.54 -34.53
N MET A 17 24.62 -32.83 -35.62
CA MET A 17 23.45 -32.04 -36.06
C MET A 17 22.31 -32.14 -35.05
N ASP A 18 21.98 -33.34 -34.58
CA ASP A 18 20.88 -33.55 -33.62
C ASP A 18 21.22 -32.88 -32.29
N GLY A 19 22.42 -33.15 -31.74
CA GLY A 19 22.82 -32.57 -30.46
C GLY A 19 22.97 -31.04 -30.48
N TRP A 20 23.39 -30.47 -31.61
CA TRP A 20 23.51 -29.02 -31.77
C TRP A 20 22.16 -28.36 -32.05
N MET A 21 21.32 -28.93 -32.91
CA MET A 21 19.97 -28.41 -33.16
C MET A 21 19.12 -28.49 -31.91
N ASP A 22 19.05 -29.64 -31.23
CA ASP A 22 18.22 -29.81 -30.04
C ASP A 22 18.73 -28.90 -28.91
N GLY A 23 20.03 -28.93 -28.61
CA GLY A 23 20.57 -28.13 -27.51
C GLY A 23 20.51 -26.61 -27.75
N TRP A 24 20.69 -26.15 -28.98
CA TRP A 24 20.58 -24.73 -29.31
C TRP A 24 19.13 -24.28 -29.40
N MET A 25 18.25 -25.07 -30.00
CA MET A 25 16.85 -24.73 -30.18
C MET A 25 16.11 -24.75 -28.85
N ASP A 26 16.29 -25.78 -28.02
CA ASP A 26 15.69 -25.86 -26.69
C ASP A 26 16.24 -24.78 -25.76
N GLY A 27 17.58 -24.65 -25.66
CA GLY A 27 18.19 -23.67 -24.76
C GLY A 27 17.89 -22.22 -25.14
N TRP A 28 17.77 -21.91 -26.43
CA TRP A 28 17.42 -20.57 -26.89
C TRP A 28 15.91 -20.29 -26.81
N MET A 29 15.05 -21.25 -27.14
CA MET A 29 13.59 -21.08 -26.98
C MET A 29 13.21 -20.96 -25.52
N ASP A 30 13.70 -21.84 -24.64
CA ASP A 30 13.35 -21.83 -23.22
C ASP A 30 13.90 -20.56 -22.56
N GLY A 31 15.19 -20.26 -22.76
CA GLY A 31 15.80 -19.07 -22.15
C GLY A 31 15.19 -17.75 -22.63
N TRP A 32 14.77 -17.67 -23.89
CA TRP A 32 14.15 -16.46 -24.43
C TRP A 32 12.65 -16.36 -24.12
N THR A 33 11.95 -17.49 -24.04
CA THR A 33 10.52 -17.52 -23.72
C THR A 33 10.31 -17.31 -22.24
N ASP A 34 10.96 -18.09 -21.36
CA ASP A 34 10.84 -17.94 -19.90
C ASP A 34 11.42 -16.60 -19.46
N GLY A 35 12.66 -16.29 -19.84
CA GLY A 35 13.32 -15.07 -19.37
C GLY A 35 12.61 -13.77 -19.78
N ARG A 36 11.91 -13.77 -20.92
CA ARG A 36 11.21 -12.58 -21.43
C ARG A 36 9.74 -12.55 -21.05
N MET A 37 9.06 -13.69 -20.97
CA MET A 37 7.66 -13.74 -20.52
C MET A 37 7.57 -13.60 -19.00
N ASP A 38 8.35 -14.36 -18.23
CA ASP A 38 8.29 -14.33 -16.77
C ASP A 38 8.81 -12.98 -16.25
N GLY A 39 10.00 -12.56 -16.66
CA GLY A 39 10.58 -11.30 -16.19
C GLY A 39 9.75 -10.06 -16.51
N ARG A 40 8.91 -10.10 -17.57
CA ARG A 40 8.02 -9.00 -17.93
C ARG A 40 6.64 -9.12 -17.29
N THR A 41 6.12 -10.33 -17.13
CA THR A 41 4.80 -10.56 -16.55
C THR A 41 4.87 -10.43 -15.03
N ASP A 42 5.85 -11.08 -14.41
CA ASP A 42 6.06 -11.05 -12.96
C ASP A 42 6.48 -9.66 -12.51
N GLY A 43 7.49 -9.06 -13.16
CA GLY A 43 7.95 -7.71 -12.80
C GLY A 43 6.89 -6.62 -12.99
N TRP A 44 5.95 -6.80 -13.92
CA TRP A 44 4.85 -5.86 -14.12
C TRP A 44 3.67 -6.13 -13.18
N MET A 45 3.33 -7.40 -12.92
CA MET A 45 2.31 -7.77 -11.95
C MET A 45 2.73 -7.39 -10.54
N ASP A 46 3.93 -7.76 -10.10
CA ASP A 46 4.44 -7.45 -8.76
C ASP A 46 4.55 -5.94 -8.56
N GLY A 47 5.23 -5.23 -9.47
CA GLY A 47 5.41 -3.79 -9.34
C GLY A 47 4.11 -2.98 -9.39
N TRP A 48 3.12 -3.43 -10.17
CA TRP A 48 1.82 -2.76 -10.24
C TRP A 48 0.95 -3.11 -9.04
N MET A 49 0.95 -4.38 -8.60
CA MET A 49 0.14 -4.86 -7.50
C MET A 49 0.65 -4.34 -6.16
N ASP A 50 1.96 -4.38 -5.91
CA ASP A 50 2.59 -3.83 -4.71
C ASP A 50 2.45 -2.31 -4.68
N GLY A 51 2.82 -1.60 -5.76
CA GLY A 51 2.75 -0.15 -5.79
C GLY A 51 1.32 0.40 -5.67
N TRP A 52 0.32 -0.33 -6.19
CA TRP A 52 -1.08 0.05 -6.06
C TRP A 52 -1.67 -0.33 -4.70
N MET A 53 -1.37 -1.53 -4.17
CA MET A 53 -1.82 -1.91 -2.82
C MET A 53 -1.19 -1.02 -1.76
N ASP A 54 0.12 -0.83 -1.77
CA ASP A 54 0.81 -0.02 -0.75
C ASP A 54 0.36 1.44 -0.84
N GLY A 55 0.36 2.03 -2.04
CA GLY A 55 -0.03 3.44 -2.20
C GLY A 55 -1.50 3.71 -1.86
N TRP A 56 -2.40 2.77 -2.16
CA TRP A 56 -3.82 2.91 -1.82
C TRP A 56 -4.09 2.62 -0.36
N MET A 57 -3.46 1.58 0.20
CA MET A 57 -3.66 1.16 1.58
C MET A 57 -3.03 2.18 2.53
N ASP A 58 -1.78 2.60 2.32
CA ASP A 58 -1.12 3.62 3.15
C ASP A 58 -1.82 4.97 3.02
N GLY A 59 -2.10 5.43 1.79
CA GLY A 59 -2.75 6.72 1.57
C GLY A 59 -4.18 6.79 2.14
N TRP A 60 -4.90 5.68 2.12
CA TRP A 60 -6.25 5.61 2.68
C TRP A 60 -6.24 5.41 4.20
N MET A 61 -5.37 4.55 4.74
CA MET A 61 -5.24 4.35 6.19
C MET A 61 -4.72 5.62 6.86
N ASP A 62 -3.62 6.20 6.38
CA ASP A 62 -3.04 7.41 6.97
C ASP A 62 -4.01 8.59 6.84
N GLY A 63 -4.55 8.83 5.64
CA GLY A 63 -5.46 9.95 5.44
C GLY A 63 -6.77 9.84 6.22
N TRP A 64 -7.31 8.64 6.38
CA TRP A 64 -8.52 8.41 7.16
C TRP A 64 -8.25 8.42 8.66
N MET A 65 -7.16 7.81 9.10
CA MET A 65 -6.81 7.71 10.51
C MET A 65 -6.36 9.06 11.06
N ASP A 66 -5.48 9.78 10.36
CA ASP A 66 -5.05 11.13 10.75
C ASP A 66 -6.24 12.10 10.68
N GLY A 67 -6.99 12.12 9.56
CA GLY A 67 -8.10 13.05 9.40
C GLY A 67 -9.26 12.81 10.39
N TRP A 68 -9.55 11.55 10.74
CA TRP A 68 -10.57 11.21 11.73
C TRP A 68 -10.08 11.46 13.15
N MET A 69 -8.84 11.08 13.47
CA MET A 69 -8.28 11.21 14.80
C MET A 69 -8.02 12.68 15.14
N ASP A 70 -7.42 13.47 14.24
CA ASP A 70 -7.23 14.91 14.43
C ASP A 70 -8.57 15.64 14.48
N GLY A 71 -9.47 15.39 13.52
CA GLY A 71 -10.76 16.08 13.46
C GLY A 71 -11.67 15.75 14.65
N TRP A 72 -11.65 14.51 15.13
CA TRP A 72 -12.43 14.12 16.31
C TRP A 72 -11.80 14.60 17.61
N MET A 73 -10.47 14.51 17.73
CA MET A 73 -9.76 14.91 18.94
C MET A 73 -9.78 16.43 19.10
N ASP A 74 -9.48 17.20 18.05
CA ASP A 74 -9.55 18.66 18.07
C ASP A 74 -11.00 19.12 18.29
N GLY A 75 -11.96 18.59 17.53
CA GLY A 75 -13.36 19.01 17.64
C GLY A 75 -14.00 18.67 18.99
N TRP A 76 -13.65 17.52 19.59
CA TRP A 76 -14.14 17.14 20.91
C TRP A 76 -13.43 17.91 22.02
N MET A 77 -12.11 18.10 21.92
CA MET A 77 -11.32 18.78 22.94
C MET A 77 -11.63 20.28 22.96
N ASP A 78 -11.68 20.94 21.81
CA ASP A 78 -12.07 22.35 21.69
C ASP A 78 -13.52 22.55 22.12
N GLY A 79 -14.46 21.75 21.58
CA GLY A 79 -15.88 21.88 21.90
C GLY A 79 -16.22 21.61 23.37
N TRP A 80 -15.54 20.65 24.01
CA TRP A 80 -15.73 20.36 25.43
C TRP A 80 -15.06 21.41 26.32
N MET A 81 -13.85 21.84 25.97
CA MET A 81 -13.10 22.82 26.75
C MET A 81 -13.74 24.21 26.67
N ASP A 82 -14.11 24.67 25.47
CA ASP A 82 -14.83 25.93 25.27
C ASP A 82 -16.22 25.88 25.93
N GLY A 83 -17.00 24.83 25.67
CA GLY A 83 -18.36 24.71 26.22
C GLY A 83 -18.40 24.60 27.75
N TRP A 84 -17.44 23.90 28.35
CA TRP A 84 -17.33 23.79 29.81
C TRP A 84 -16.83 25.09 30.44
N MET A 85 -15.84 25.73 29.82
CA MET A 85 -15.26 26.96 30.32
C MET A 85 -16.25 28.12 30.22
N ASP A 86 -16.92 28.30 29.08
CA ASP A 86 -17.96 29.30 28.89
C ASP A 86 -19.15 29.06 29.82
N GLY A 87 -19.68 27.83 29.86
CA GLY A 87 -20.83 27.49 30.69
C GLY A 87 -20.56 27.66 32.19
N TRP A 88 -19.34 27.36 32.66
CA TRP A 88 -18.95 27.58 34.05
C TRP A 88 -18.74 29.06 34.36
N MET A 89 -18.12 29.82 33.45
CA MET A 89 -17.86 31.25 33.64
C MET A 89 -19.17 32.05 33.65
N ASP A 90 -20.08 31.74 32.73
CA ASP A 90 -21.39 32.38 32.63
C ASP A 90 -22.27 32.02 33.82
N GLY A 91 -22.38 30.72 34.17
CA GLY A 91 -23.17 30.29 35.32
C GLY A 91 -22.66 30.86 36.65
N TRP A 92 -21.35 31.00 36.81
CA TRP A 92 -20.76 31.61 38.00
C TRP A 92 -20.95 33.13 38.04
N MET A 93 -20.85 33.83 36.90
CA MET A 93 -21.09 35.27 36.83
C MET A 93 -22.57 35.62 37.04
N ASP A 94 -23.50 34.88 36.43
CA ASP A 94 -24.94 35.12 36.59
C ASP A 94 -25.42 34.77 37.99
N GLY A 95 -25.03 33.61 38.54
CA GLY A 95 -25.41 33.23 39.91
C GLY A 95 -24.91 34.23 40.97
N ARG A 96 -23.78 34.90 40.72
CA ARG A 96 -23.22 35.92 41.61
C ARG A 96 -23.87 37.29 41.44
N LYS A 97 -24.37 37.61 40.24
CA LYS A 97 -25.16 38.83 40.01
C LYS A 97 -26.55 38.66 40.59
N ASP A 98 -27.28 37.60 40.26
CA ASP A 98 -28.65 37.35 40.75
C ASP A 98 -28.69 37.18 42.27
N GLY A 99 -27.83 36.36 42.85
CA GLY A 99 -27.79 36.20 44.32
C GLY A 99 -27.46 37.51 45.07
N ARG A 100 -26.82 38.48 44.40
CA ARG A 100 -26.56 39.81 44.95
C ARG A 100 -27.73 40.78 44.69
N THR A 101 -28.52 40.64 43.66
CA THR A 101 -29.73 41.47 43.48
C THR A 101 -30.87 40.99 44.36
N ASP A 102 -31.05 39.67 44.47
CA ASP A 102 -32.14 39.02 45.20
C ASP A 102 -31.95 39.13 46.72
N GLY A 103 -30.70 39.03 47.18
CA GLY A 103 -30.33 39.24 48.59
C GLY A 103 -30.55 40.67 49.07
N TRP A 104 -30.50 41.66 48.19
CA TRP A 104 -30.74 43.07 48.54
C TRP A 104 -32.23 43.42 48.52
N MET A 105 -33.03 42.84 47.62
CA MET A 105 -34.48 43.02 47.62
C MET A 105 -35.18 42.30 48.78
N SER A 106 -34.61 41.24 49.33
CA SER A 106 -35.16 40.49 50.49
C SER A 106 -34.81 41.11 51.85
N LEU A 107 -33.91 42.11 51.86
CA LEU A 107 -33.47 42.85 53.06
C LEU A 107 -34.12 44.25 53.19
N LEU A 108 -34.94 44.64 52.22
CA LEU A 108 -35.80 45.84 52.23
C LEU A 108 -37.25 45.44 52.52
#